data_AF-A0A2E8H5X8-F1
#
_entry.id   AF-A0A2E8H5X8-F1
#
_cell.length_a   1.000
_cell.length_b   1.000
_cell.length_c   1.000
_cell.angle_alpha   90.00
_cell.angle_beta   90.00
_cell.angle_gamma   90.00
#
_symmetry.space_group_name_H-M   'P 1'
#
loop_
_entity.id
_entity.type
_entity.pdbx_description
1 polymer ?
#
loop_
_entity_poly.entity_id
_entity_poly.type
_entity_poly.pdbx_seq_one_letter_code
_entity_poly.pdbx_strand_id
1 'polypeptide(L)' 'MKALLIILFLLAVVLGAGPGIHLVNPDVTDPEATFTTFGLPTIYVWGLLWYAVQFGVILVAYFRYWNPDDE' A
#
# COMPACT_ATOMS: atom_id res chain seq x y z
N MET A 1 -14.15 1.10 15.13
CA MET A 1 -13.26 -0.05 14.82
C MET A 1 -13.49 -0.64 13.44
N LYS A 2 -14.70 -1.13 13.08
CA LYS A 2 -14.99 -1.70 11.75
C LYS A 2 -14.63 -0.75 10.59
N ALA A 3 -14.96 0.54 10.72
CA ALA A 3 -14.64 1.55 9.71
C ALA A 3 -13.13 1.72 9.46
N LEU A 4 -12.29 1.71 10.51
CA LEU A 4 -10.83 1.83 10.36
C LEU A 4 -10.27 0.62 9.60
N LEU A 5 -10.68 -0.59 9.97
CA LEU A 5 -10.25 -1.81 9.29
C LEU A 5 -10.73 -1.86 7.84
N ILE A 6 -11.96 -1.40 7.57
CA ILE A 6 -12.48 -1.26 6.20
C ILE A 6 -11.65 -0.26 5.40
N ILE A 7 -11.30 0.91 5.97
CA ILE A 7 -10.46 1.91 5.30
C ILE A 7 -9.08 1.32 4.99
N LEU A 8 -8.45 0.66 5.96
CA LEU A 8 -7.14 0.03 5.78
C LEU A 8 -7.19 -1.09 4.74
N PHE A 9 -8.27 -1.89 4.73
CA PHE A 9 -8.49 -2.92 3.74
C PHE A 9 -8.65 -2.34 2.33
N LEU A 10 -9.48 -1.32 2.16
CA LEU A 10 -9.65 -0.65 0.86
C LEU A 10 -8.34 -0.01 0.39
N LEU A 11 -7.58 0.58 1.30
CA LEU A 11 -6.27 1.17 0.99
C LEU A 11 -5.26 0.08 0.58
N ALA A 12 -5.27 -1.07 1.24
CA ALA A 12 -4.45 -2.23 0.86
C ALA A 12 -4.85 -2.83 -0.49
N VAL A 13 -6.15 -2.85 -0.83
CA VAL A 13 -6.67 -3.29 -2.13
C VAL A 13 -6.25 -2.33 -3.26
N VAL A 14 -6.34 -1.03 -3.02
CA VAL A 14 -5.95 -0.01 -3.99
C VAL A 14 -4.43 0.02 -4.19
N LEU A 15 -3.63 -0.14 -3.14
CA LEU A 15 -2.17 -0.12 -3.24
C LEU A 15 -1.57 -1.48 -3.66
N GLY A 16 -2.33 -2.57 -3.59
CA GLY A 16 -1.85 -3.90 -3.95
C GLY A 16 -1.70 -4.12 -5.45
N ALA A 17 -1.25 -5.33 -5.82
CA ALA A 17 -1.06 -5.75 -7.22
C ALA A 17 -2.36 -5.87 -8.05
N GLY A 18 -3.51 -5.45 -7.49
CA GLY A 18 -4.79 -5.37 -8.20
C GLY A 18 -4.92 -4.04 -8.95
N PRO A 19 -5.98 -3.24 -8.71
CA PRO A 19 -6.25 -2.03 -9.51
C PRO A 19 -5.14 -0.98 -9.46
N GLY A 20 -4.39 -0.89 -8.35
CA GLY A 20 -3.32 0.10 -8.16
C GLY A 20 -2.20 0.03 -9.17
N ILE A 21 -1.90 -1.17 -9.69
CA ILE A 21 -0.79 -1.35 -10.63
C ILE A 21 -1.02 -0.55 -11.92
N HIS A 22 -2.27 -0.37 -12.33
CA HIS A 22 -2.62 0.43 -13.50
C HIS A 22 -2.42 1.94 -13.29
N LEU A 23 -2.29 2.41 -12.04
CA LEU A 23 -1.99 3.80 -11.73
C LEU A 23 -0.50 4.12 -11.88
N VAL A 24 0.36 3.11 -11.77
CA VAL A 24 1.82 3.27 -11.70
C VAL A 24 2.59 2.54 -12.80
N ASN A 25 1.91 1.70 -13.57
CA ASN A 25 2.46 0.99 -14.71
C ASN A 25 1.89 1.61 -15.99
N PRO A 26 2.54 2.66 -16.52
CA PRO A 26 2.07 3.35 -17.71
C PRO A 26 2.10 2.42 -18.94
N ASP A 27 1.39 2.83 -19.98
CA ASP A 27 1.38 2.11 -21.26
C ASP A 27 2.79 2.11 -21.87
N VAL A 28 3.28 0.93 -22.27
CA VAL A 28 4.59 0.77 -22.91
C VAL A 28 4.66 1.39 -24.30
N THR A 29 3.51 1.72 -24.88
CA THR A 29 3.38 2.38 -26.18
C THR A 29 3.30 3.90 -26.10
N ASP A 30 3.18 4.47 -24.90
CA ASP A 30 3.16 5.91 -24.68
C ASP A 30 4.60 6.48 -24.67
N PRO A 31 4.98 7.34 -25.64
CA PRO A 31 6.32 7.90 -25.73
C PRO A 31 6.67 8.86 -24.58
N GLU A 32 5.69 9.41 -23.88
CA GLU A 32 5.88 10.31 -22.74
C GLU A 32 5.82 9.57 -21.39
N ALA A 33 5.66 8.23 -21.41
CA ALA A 33 5.56 7.42 -20.21
C ALA A 33 6.84 7.48 -19.37
N THR A 34 6.67 7.79 -18.08
CA THR A 34 7.75 7.75 -17.09
C THR A 34 7.68 6.47 -16.27
N PHE A 35 8.67 5.60 -16.42
CA PHE A 35 8.75 4.30 -15.73
C PHE A 35 9.55 4.35 -14.41
N THR A 36 10.10 5.52 -14.05
CA THR A 36 10.94 5.67 -12.87
C THR A 36 10.48 6.81 -11.97
N THR A 37 10.55 6.58 -10.67
CA THR A 37 10.28 7.57 -9.62
C THR A 37 11.46 7.54 -8.65
N PHE A 38 12.04 8.71 -8.34
CA PHE A 38 13.26 8.82 -7.53
C PHE A 38 14.45 7.97 -8.05
N GLY A 39 14.52 7.73 -9.36
CA GLY A 39 15.58 6.92 -9.98
C GLY A 39 15.38 5.40 -9.85
N LEU A 40 14.26 4.94 -9.29
CA LEU A 40 13.89 3.53 -9.19
C LEU A 40 12.69 3.21 -10.09
N PRO A 41 12.53 1.96 -10.58
CA PRO A 41 11.31 1.55 -11.27
C PRO A 41 10.07 1.86 -10.43
N THR A 42 9.11 2.61 -10.99
CA THR A 42 7.94 3.13 -10.27
C THR A 42 7.15 2.01 -9.57
N ILE A 43 7.06 0.83 -10.21
CA ILE A 43 6.41 -0.35 -9.66
C ILE A 43 7.02 -0.83 -8.33
N TYR A 44 8.35 -0.69 -8.15
CA TYR A 44 9.01 -1.07 -6.92
C TYR A 44 8.79 -0.05 -5.80
N VAL A 45 8.79 1.24 -6.15
CA VAL A 45 8.43 2.31 -5.20
C VAL A 45 7.01 2.11 -4.69
N TRP A 46 6.08 1.77 -5.60
CA TRP A 46 4.70 1.47 -5.26
C TRP A 46 4.55 0.23 -4.37
N GLY A 47 5.23 -0.86 -4.73
CA GLY A 47 5.25 -2.08 -3.90
C GLY A 47 5.82 -1.82 -2.51
N LEU A 48 6.87 -1.01 -2.38
CA LEU A 48 7.44 -0.63 -1.09
C LEU A 48 6.46 0.19 -0.25
N LEU A 49 5.75 1.14 -0.87
CA LEU A 49 4.69 1.91 -0.21
C LEU A 49 3.59 1.00 0.32
N TRP A 50 3.18 0.00 -0.46
CA TRP A 50 2.18 -0.98 -0.06
C TRP A 50 2.64 -1.80 1.17
N TYR A 51 3.88 -2.28 1.19
CA TYR A 51 4.43 -2.96 2.36
C TYR A 51 4.51 -2.05 3.59
N ALA A 52 4.90 -0.78 3.41
CA ALA A 52 4.96 0.18 4.51
C ALA A 52 3.58 0.41 5.14
N VAL A 53 2.51 0.47 4.34
CA VAL A 53 1.14 0.55 4.85
C VAL A 53 0.79 -0.69 5.67
N GLN A 54 1.05 -1.90 5.15
CA GLN A 54 0.76 -3.13 5.89
C GLN A 54 1.52 -3.20 7.22
N PHE A 55 2.79 -2.81 7.20
CA PHE A 55 3.60 -2.74 8.40
C PHE A 55 3.02 -1.77 9.43
N GLY A 56 2.57 -0.59 8.98
CA GLY A 56 1.88 0.37 9.83
C GLY A 56 0.60 -0.20 10.48
N VAL A 57 -0.18 -0.99 9.73
CA VAL A 57 -1.36 -1.68 10.27
C VAL A 57 -0.97 -2.67 11.37
N ILE A 58 0.06 -3.47 11.14
CA ILE A 58 0.56 -4.44 12.13
C ILE A 58 1.04 -3.75 13.40
N LEU A 59 1.80 -2.65 13.28
CA LEU A 59 2.25 -1.88 14.44
C LEU A 59 1.08 -1.31 15.24
N VAL A 60 0.07 -0.74 14.57
CA VAL A 60 -1.13 -0.23 15.25
C VAL A 60 -1.88 -1.37 15.95
N ALA A 61 -2.02 -2.53 15.32
CA ALA A 61 -2.63 -3.69 15.94
C ALA A 61 -1.86 -4.17 17.17
N TYR A 62 -0.53 -4.26 17.06
CA TYR A 62 0.36 -4.65 18.14
C TYR A 62 0.25 -3.72 19.35
N PHE A 63 0.42 -2.42 19.15
CA PHE A 63 0.47 -1.47 20.27
C PHE A 63 -0.89 -1.10 20.86
N ARG A 64 -1.98 -1.21 20.10
CA ARG A 64 -3.30 -0.71 20.55
C ARG A 64 -4.34 -1.79 20.78
N TYR A 65 -4.19 -2.98 20.19
CA TYR A 65 -5.24 -4.01 20.21
C TYR A 65 -4.75 -5.36 20.72
N TRP A 66 -3.47 -5.69 20.58
CA TRP A 66 -2.89 -6.94 21.10
C TRP A 66 -2.38 -6.83 22.54
N ASN A 67 -2.67 -5.74 23.25
CA ASN A 67 -2.30 -5.61 24.65
C ASN A 67 -3.22 -6.51 25.50
N PRO A 68 -2.69 -7.41 26.36
CA PRO A 68 -3.48 -8.38 27.10
C PRO A 68 -4.20 -7.79 28.33
N ASP A 69 -4.21 -6.47 28.51
CA ASP A 69 -4.79 -5.80 29.69
C ASP A 69 -6.35 -5.71 29.66
N ASP A 70 -7.03 -6.45 28.78
CA ASP A 70 -8.49 -6.61 28.76
C ASP A 70 -8.95 -7.83 29.61
N GLU A 71 -8.32 -8.04 30.78
CA GLU A 71 -8.89 -8.77 31.94
C GLU A 71 -9.31 -7.81 33.05
#